data_AF-A0A523GH45-F1
#
_entry.id   AF-A0A523GH45-F1
#
_cell.length_a   1.000
_cell.length_b   1.000
_cell.length_c   1.000
_cell.angle_alpha   90.00
_cell.angle_beta   90.00
_cell.angle_gamma   90.00
#
_symmetry.space_group_name_H-M   'P 1'
#
loop_
_entity.id
_entity.type
_entity.pdbx_description
1 polymer ?
#
loop_
_entity_poly.entity_id
_entity_poly.type
_entity_poly.pdbx_seq_one_letter_code
_entity_poly.pdbx_strand_id
1 'polypeptide(L)' 'MKKKIFIPIIAVVIFLTTVSFKNDFFEIAKQIEIFTTLFKELNMNYVDENTPATLMDKAIHGMLEDLDPYTVYWN' A
#
# COMPACT_ATOMS: atom_id res chain seq x y z
N MET A 1 -20.35 1.66 -43.09
CA MET A 1 -18.94 1.59 -42.65
C MET A 1 -18.64 2.46 -41.42
N LYS A 2 -19.14 3.70 -41.33
CA LYS A 2 -18.90 4.63 -40.19
C LYS A 2 -19.27 4.07 -38.80
N LYS A 3 -20.37 3.31 -38.68
CA LYS A 3 -20.79 2.68 -37.41
C LYS A 3 -19.86 1.57 -36.90
N LYS A 4 -19.10 0.91 -37.79
CA LYS A 4 -18.17 -0.18 -37.41
C LYS A 4 -16.87 0.34 -36.79
N ILE A 5 -16.51 1.60 -37.05
CA ILE A 5 -15.32 2.27 -36.50
C ILE A 5 -15.64 3.00 -35.18
N PHE A 6 -16.90 3.34 -34.95
CA PHE A 6 -17.31 4.08 -33.75
C PHE A 6 -17.21 3.23 -32.46
N ILE A 7 -17.54 1.94 -32.55
CA ILE A 7 -17.46 0.99 -31.43
C ILE A 7 -16.03 0.82 -30.90
N PRO A 8 -15.01 0.52 -31.75
CA PRO A 8 -13.64 0.40 -31.25
C PRO A 8 -13.08 1.73 -30.74
N ILE A 9 -13.48 2.87 -31.30
CA ILE A 9 -13.07 4.19 -30.79
C ILE A 9 -13.62 4.41 -29.37
N ILE A 10 -14.89 4.12 -29.14
CA ILE A 10 -15.50 4.23 -27.80
C ILE A 10 -14.81 3.26 -26.82
N ALA A 11 -14.54 2.03 -27.25
CA ALA A 11 -13.84 1.04 -26.42
C ALA A 11 -12.44 1.51 -26.02
N VAL A 12 -11.68 2.11 -26.96
CA VAL A 12 -10.35 2.67 -26.69
C VAL A 12 -10.43 3.86 -25.73
N VAL A 13 -11.41 4.74 -25.89
CA VAL A 13 -11.61 5.87 -24.97
C VAL A 13 -11.94 5.39 -23.56
N ILE A 14 -12.83 4.41 -23.41
CA ILE A 14 -13.16 3.81 -22.09
C ILE A 14 -11.96 3.06 -21.49
N PHE A 15 -11.16 2.39 -22.31
CA PHE A 15 -9.96 1.70 -21.85
C PHE A 15 -8.92 2.69 -21.32
N LEU A 16 -8.69 3.80 -22.04
CA LEU A 16 -7.75 4.83 -21.63
C LEU A 16 -8.19 5.57 -20.35
N THR A 17 -9.49 5.75 -20.12
CA THR A 17 -9.97 6.38 -18.88
C THR A 17 -9.91 5.45 -17.68
N THR A 18 -9.98 4.12 -17.87
CA THR A 18 -10.00 3.16 -16.75
C THR A 18 -8.61 2.72 -16.27
N VAL A 19 -7.56 2.83 -17.10
CA VAL A 19 -6.18 2.47 -16.70
C VAL A 19 -5.56 3.44 -15.68
N SER A 20 -5.97 4.71 -15.63
CA SER A 20 -5.39 5.69 -14.71
C SER A 20 -5.79 5.54 -13.23
N PHE A 21 -6.81 4.73 -12.91
CA PHE A 21 -7.29 4.57 -11.53
C PHE A 21 -6.51 3.55 -10.69
N LYS A 22 -5.50 2.87 -11.25
CA LYS A 22 -4.88 1.69 -10.64
C LYS A 22 -3.59 1.91 -9.86
N ASN A 23 -3.04 3.13 -9.80
CA ASN A 23 -1.66 3.28 -9.34
C ASN A 23 -1.55 3.23 -7.80
N ASP A 24 -2.21 4.15 -7.10
CA ASP A 24 -1.96 4.35 -5.66
C ASP A 24 -2.41 3.17 -4.79
N PHE A 25 -3.58 2.58 -5.06
CA PHE A 25 -4.08 1.43 -4.31
C PHE A 25 -3.22 0.17 -4.51
N PHE A 26 -2.68 -0.01 -5.71
CA PHE A 26 -1.81 -1.15 -6.00
C PHE A 26 -0.47 -1.01 -5.26
N GLU A 27 0.12 0.18 -5.27
CA GLU A 27 1.34 0.45 -4.53
C GLU A 27 1.14 0.26 -3.03
N ILE A 28 0.06 0.79 -2.46
CA ILE A 28 -0.27 0.61 -1.03
C ILE A 28 -0.40 -0.87 -0.68
N ALA A 29 -1.16 -1.64 -1.46
CA ALA A 29 -1.35 -3.07 -1.21
C ALA A 29 -0.01 -3.84 -1.24
N LYS A 30 0.84 -3.54 -2.21
CA LYS A 30 2.17 -4.13 -2.34
C LYS A 30 3.06 -3.79 -1.13
N GLN A 31 3.05 -2.55 -0.65
CA GLN A 31 3.86 -2.18 0.53
C GLN A 31 3.36 -2.85 1.81
N ILE A 32 2.04 -2.99 1.98
CA ILE A 32 1.45 -3.72 3.12
C ILE A 32 1.86 -5.20 3.07
N GLU A 33 1.86 -5.83 1.90
CA GLU A 33 2.32 -7.22 1.75
C GLU A 33 3.79 -7.39 2.16
N ILE A 34 4.67 -6.50 1.71
CA ILE A 34 6.08 -6.50 2.10
C ILE A 34 6.22 -6.32 3.61
N PHE A 35 5.53 -5.33 4.19
CA PHE A 35 5.59 -5.06 5.63
C PHE A 35 5.13 -6.26 6.46
N THR A 36 3.98 -6.86 6.11
CA THR A 36 3.46 -8.01 6.86
C THR A 36 4.35 -9.25 6.74
N THR A 37 5.02 -9.44 5.60
CA THR A 37 5.99 -10.53 5.40
C THR A 37 7.20 -10.31 6.30
N LEU A 38 7.80 -9.12 6.26
CA LEU A 38 8.92 -8.75 7.12
C LEU A 38 8.56 -8.88 8.61
N PHE A 39 7.39 -8.40 9.01
CA PHE A 39 6.93 -8.46 10.40
C PHE A 39 6.82 -9.91 10.89
N LYS A 40 6.27 -10.81 10.06
CA LYS A 40 6.16 -12.24 10.40
C LYS A 40 7.53 -12.91 10.48
N GLU A 41 8.40 -12.65 9.51
CA GLU A 41 9.75 -13.21 9.50
C GLU A 41 10.56 -12.76 10.70
N LEU A 42 10.50 -11.47 11.05
CA LEU A 42 11.15 -10.94 12.24
C LEU A 42 10.57 -11.58 13.51
N ASN A 43 9.25 -11.61 13.65
CA ASN A 43 8.61 -12.19 14.84
C ASN A 43 8.88 -13.70 15.01
N MET A 44 9.07 -14.44 13.92
CA MET A 44 9.33 -15.88 13.97
C MET A 44 10.80 -16.25 14.13
N ASN A 45 11.73 -15.43 13.63
CA ASN A 45 13.14 -15.78 13.54
C ASN A 45 14.04 -14.94 14.47
N TYR A 46 13.52 -13.88 15.09
CA TYR A 46 14.32 -13.05 15.98
C TYR A 46 14.48 -13.69 17.35
N VAL A 47 15.70 -13.58 17.89
CA VAL A 47 16.14 -14.31 19.09
C VAL A 47 15.56 -13.72 20.39
N ASP A 48 15.30 -12.42 20.42
CA ASP A 48 14.76 -11.75 21.61
C ASP A 48 13.23 -11.81 21.62
N GLU A 49 12.65 -12.01 22.80
CA GLU A 49 11.20 -11.93 23.04
C GLU A 49 10.70 -10.47 22.93
N ASN A 50 10.69 -9.92 21.71
CA ASN A 50 9.96 -8.69 21.43
C ASN A 50 8.49 -9.07 21.17
N THR A 51 7.56 -8.52 21.96
CA THR A 51 6.14 -8.78 21.70
C THR A 51 5.74 -8.15 20.34
N PRO A 52 4.89 -8.81 19.53
CA PRO A 52 4.35 -8.26 18.29
C PRO A 52 3.79 -6.83 18.45
N ALA A 53 3.18 -6.55 19.60
CA ALA A 53 2.66 -5.24 19.96
C ALA A 53 3.77 -4.17 20.00
N THR A 54 4.89 -4.46 20.65
CA THR A 54 6.02 -3.51 20.76
C THR A 54 6.66 -3.23 19.39
N LEU A 55 6.76 -4.25 18.53
CA LEU A 55 7.27 -4.08 17.17
C LEU A 55 6.34 -3.21 16.32
N MET A 56 5.03 -3.41 16.45
CA MET A 56 4.04 -2.59 15.75
C MET A 56 4.07 -1.14 16.24
N ASP A 57 4.14 -0.91 17.55
CA ASP A 57 4.22 0.44 18.11
C ASP A 57 5.45 1.18 17.60
N LYS A 58 6.61 0.52 17.56
CA LYS A 58 7.84 1.10 17.01
C LYS A 58 7.71 1.41 15.51
N ALA A 59 7.06 0.53 14.74
CA ALA A 59 6.81 0.78 13.33
C ALA A 59 5.89 2.01 13.12
N ILE A 60 4.83 2.15 13.94
CA ILE A 60 3.93 3.30 13.89
C ILE A 60 4.69 4.58 14.25
N HIS A 61 5.45 4.59 15.34
CA HIS A 61 6.24 5.77 15.72
C HIS A 61 7.26 6.15 14.64
N GLY A 62 7.97 5.18 14.06
CA GLY A 62 8.93 5.45 12.97
C GLY A 62 8.26 5.96 11.68
N MET A 63 7.02 5.55 11.39
CA MET A 63 6.25 6.13 10.27
C MET A 63 5.82 7.58 10.51
N LEU A 64 5.65 7.98 11.78
CA LEU A 64 5.17 9.30 12.16
C LEU A 64 6.32 10.29 12.46
N GLU A 65 7.52 9.80 12.75
CA GLU A 65 8.68 10.61 13.19
C GLU A 65 9.03 11.74 12.21
N ASP A 66 9.00 11.46 10.91
CA ASP A 66 9.34 12.42 9.85
C ASP A 66 8.11 13.13 9.23
N LEU A 67 6.90 12.84 9.71
CA LEU A 67 5.68 13.39 9.15
C LEU A 67 5.47 14.84 9.62
N ASP A 68 5.30 15.02 10.93
CA ASP A 68 5.15 16.32 11.60
C ASP A 68 5.16 16.14 13.14
N PRO A 69 5.46 17.19 13.93
CA PRO A 69 5.57 17.08 15.40
C PRO A 69 4.22 16.98 16.13
N TYR A 70 3.09 17.09 15.44
CA TYR A 70 1.75 17.07 16.02
C TYR A 70 1.03 15.73 15.82
N THR A 71 1.46 14.92 14.85
CA THR A 71 0.92 13.58 14.61
C THR A 71 1.65 12.55 15.48
N VAL A 72 1.08 12.26 16.64
CA VAL A 72 1.66 11.34 17.63
C VAL A 72 0.70 10.18 17.91
N TYR A 73 1.22 8.96 17.92
CA TYR A 73 0.50 7.76 18.33
C TYR A 73 0.66 7.53 19.83
N TRP A 74 -0.45 7.33 20.54
CA TRP A 74 -0.47 7.09 21.98
C TRP A 74 -1.07 5.70 22.22
N ASN A 75 -0.24 4.76 22.72
CA ASN A 75 -0.64 3.38 23.09
C ASN A 75 -0.79 3.23 24.60
#